data_AF-A0A2S2QJE6-F1
#
_entry.id   AF-A0A2S2QJE6-F1
#
_cell.length_a   1.000
_cell.length_b   1.000
_cell.length_c   1.000
_cell.angle_alpha   90.00
_cell.angle_beta   90.00
_cell.angle_gamma   90.00
#
_symmetry.space_group_name_H-M   'P 1'
#
loop_
_entity.id
_entity.type
_entity.pdbx_description
1 polymer ?
#
loop_
_entity_poly.entity_id
_entity_poly.type
_entity_poly.pdbx_seq_one_letter_code
_entity_poly.pdbx_strand_id
1 'polypeptide(L)'
;ANRILTVPFTTLIEYMWLLRGACMLMDTKYSLLYLAAAVSDFYIPPNEMSEHKFQSKDGPPMIALRLVPKVLKAVTHIWAPNAYIISFKLETDNRILIQKSKEALKKYKHQLVIGNLLHTRKRNVKLISQDDVVEDIVLTDQDIENGIEIEDLIVSNVKAKHDIFLKSHK
;
A
#
# COMPACT_ATOMS: atom_id res chain seq x y z
N ALA A 1 11.60 -13.90 21.60
CA ALA A 1 12.48 -13.36 20.55
C ALA A 1 12.05 -13.98 19.20
N ASN A 2 12.41 -13.41 18.05
CA ASN A 2 11.92 -13.77 16.69
C ASN A 2 10.51 -13.27 16.32
N ARG A 3 10.25 -11.96 16.46
CA ARG A 3 8.98 -11.33 16.02
C ARG A 3 9.11 -10.47 14.75
N ILE A 4 10.30 -10.39 14.17
CA ILE A 4 10.61 -9.58 12.99
C ILE A 4 11.38 -10.45 11.99
N LEU A 5 10.92 -10.44 10.75
CA LEU A 5 11.58 -11.06 9.60
C LEU A 5 11.72 -9.99 8.51
N THR A 6 12.93 -9.81 8.00
CA THR A 6 13.23 -8.84 6.94
C THR A 6 13.52 -9.57 5.64
N VAL A 7 12.78 -9.21 4.58
CA VAL A 7 12.92 -9.79 3.24
C VAL A 7 13.17 -8.64 2.26
N PRO A 8 14.40 -8.44 1.76
CA PRO A 8 14.71 -7.33 0.86
C PRO A 8 14.22 -7.62 -0.56
N PHE A 9 13.93 -6.54 -1.30
CA PHE A 9 13.68 -6.56 -2.75
C PHE A 9 14.25 -5.28 -3.37
N THR A 10 14.55 -5.32 -4.66
CA THR A 10 15.04 -4.16 -5.41
C THR A 10 14.16 -3.86 -6.62
N THR A 11 13.79 -4.89 -7.37
CA THR A 11 13.04 -4.74 -8.61
C THR A 11 11.53 -4.92 -8.39
N LEU A 12 10.74 -4.41 -9.35
CA LEU A 12 9.30 -4.65 -9.38
C LEU A 12 8.98 -6.15 -9.43
N ILE A 13 9.74 -6.93 -10.21
CA ILE A 13 9.49 -8.36 -10.41
C ILE A 13 9.71 -9.12 -9.10
N GLU A 14 10.81 -8.85 -8.40
CA GLU A 14 11.09 -9.42 -7.08
C GLU A 14 9.97 -9.08 -6.09
N TYR A 15 9.59 -7.80 -6.02
CA TYR A 15 8.48 -7.35 -5.16
C TYR A 15 7.19 -8.14 -5.43
N MET A 16 6.81 -8.32 -6.70
CA MET A 16 5.57 -9.03 -7.05
C MET A 16 5.59 -10.50 -6.63
N TRP A 17 6.71 -11.19 -6.83
CA TRP A 17 6.84 -12.60 -6.45
C TRP A 17 6.87 -12.79 -4.93
N LEU A 18 7.62 -11.94 -4.22
CA LEU A 18 7.71 -11.97 -2.76
C LEU A 18 6.37 -11.62 -2.12
N LEU A 19 5.68 -10.59 -2.62
CA LEU A 19 4.33 -10.22 -2.17
C LEU A 19 3.36 -11.38 -2.37
N ARG A 20 3.36 -12.03 -3.54
CA ARG A 20 2.49 -13.18 -3.82
C ARG A 20 2.73 -14.30 -2.82
N GLY A 21 3.99 -14.69 -2.60
CA GLY A 21 4.36 -15.74 -1.66
C GLY A 21 3.95 -15.41 -0.22
N ALA A 22 4.24 -14.19 0.23
CA ALA A 22 3.87 -13.71 1.56
C ALA A 22 2.35 -13.71 1.76
N CYS A 23 1.58 -13.18 0.81
CA CYS A 23 0.12 -13.17 0.89
C CYS A 23 -0.46 -14.59 1.03
N MET A 24 -0.01 -15.54 0.21
CA MET A 24 -0.52 -16.92 0.25
C MET A 24 -0.24 -17.62 1.59
N LEU A 25 0.88 -17.33 2.24
CA LEU A 25 1.20 -17.86 3.56
C LEU A 25 0.41 -17.17 4.68
N MET A 26 -0.07 -15.95 4.43
CA MET A 26 -0.75 -15.09 5.40
C MET A 26 -2.27 -15.05 5.17
N ASP A 27 -2.85 -15.94 4.36
CA ASP A 27 -4.29 -15.99 4.10
C ASP A 27 -5.08 -16.50 5.31
N THR A 28 -5.28 -15.62 6.29
CA THR A 28 -6.03 -15.91 7.51
C THR A 28 -6.51 -14.61 8.15
N LYS A 29 -7.61 -14.67 8.89
CA LYS A 29 -8.18 -13.52 9.60
C LYS A 29 -7.21 -12.88 10.61
N TYR A 30 -6.27 -13.67 11.12
CA TYR A 30 -5.24 -13.22 12.06
C TYR A 30 -4.14 -12.37 11.41
N SER A 31 -4.08 -12.34 10.08
CA SER A 31 -3.08 -11.58 9.33
C SER A 31 -3.58 -10.19 8.97
N LEU A 32 -2.65 -9.25 8.97
CA LEU A 32 -2.83 -7.90 8.48
C LEU A 32 -1.79 -7.61 7.40
N LEU A 33 -2.24 -7.16 6.24
CA LEU A 33 -1.40 -6.76 5.10
C LEU A 33 -1.36 -5.22 5.04
N TYR A 34 -0.22 -4.65 5.43
CA TYR A 34 0.04 -3.22 5.41
C TYR A 34 0.84 -2.85 4.15
N LEU A 35 0.15 -2.53 3.05
CA LEU A 35 0.76 -2.37 1.73
C LEU A 35 1.22 -0.93 1.45
N ALA A 36 2.30 -0.50 2.11
CA ALA A 36 2.82 0.87 2.04
C ALA A 36 3.89 1.12 0.96
N ALA A 37 4.29 0.09 0.20
CA ALA A 37 5.32 0.22 -0.82
C ALA A 37 4.86 1.13 -1.98
N ALA A 38 5.76 2.01 -2.43
CA ALA A 38 5.57 2.79 -3.66
C ALA A 38 5.90 1.91 -4.88
N VAL A 39 4.91 1.18 -5.36
CA VAL A 39 5.05 0.24 -6.49
C VAL A 39 5.00 1.00 -7.82
N SER A 40 5.93 0.71 -8.73
CA SER A 40 5.93 1.30 -10.08
C SER A 40 4.61 1.01 -10.81
N ASP A 41 4.02 2.04 -11.44
CA ASP A 41 2.84 1.87 -12.29
C ASP A 41 3.19 1.37 -13.70
N PHE A 42 4.45 1.50 -14.08
CA PHE A 42 4.98 1.17 -15.40
C PHE A 42 6.24 0.32 -15.29
N TYR A 43 6.47 -0.56 -16.27
CA TYR A 43 7.65 -1.42 -16.35
C TYR A 43 8.02 -1.78 -17.78
N ILE A 44 9.22 -2.33 -17.97
CA ILE A 44 9.65 -2.93 -19.24
C ILE A 44 9.59 -4.46 -19.05
N PRO A 45 8.78 -5.19 -19.85
CA PRO A 45 8.78 -6.64 -19.85
C PRO A 45 10.18 -7.20 -20.10
N PRO A 46 10.58 -8.31 -19.44
CA PRO A 46 11.92 -8.89 -19.64
C PRO A 46 12.26 -9.20 -21.10
N ASN A 47 11.27 -9.60 -21.90
CA ASN A 47 11.43 -9.87 -23.33
C ASN A 47 11.52 -8.60 -24.21
N GLU A 48 11.25 -7.41 -23.65
CA GLU A 48 11.39 -6.11 -24.31
C GLU A 48 12.61 -5.32 -23.78
N MET A 49 13.33 -5.85 -22.78
CA MET A 49 14.46 -5.18 -22.14
C MET A 49 15.73 -5.33 -22.98
N SER A 50 16.41 -4.22 -23.27
CA SER A 50 17.71 -4.25 -23.96
C SER A 50 18.75 -4.98 -23.10
N GLU A 51 19.43 -5.96 -23.69
CA GLU A 51 20.53 -6.69 -23.04
C GLU A 51 21.77 -5.82 -22.85
N HIS A 52 21.90 -4.77 -23.65
CA HIS A 52 23.08 -3.91 -23.67
C HIS A 52 22.72 -2.46 -23.40
N LYS A 53 23.70 -1.73 -22.86
CA LYS A 53 23.61 -0.28 -22.66
C LYS A 53 23.29 0.42 -23.99
N PHE A 54 22.30 1.31 -23.98
CA PHE A 54 22.00 2.17 -25.11
C PHE A 54 23.24 2.98 -25.52
N GLN A 55 23.50 3.04 -26.83
CA GLN A 55 24.68 3.72 -27.36
C GLN A 55 24.34 5.18 -27.67
N SER A 56 25.15 6.11 -27.18
CA SER A 56 24.90 7.55 -27.33
C SER A 56 24.99 8.05 -28.77
N LYS A 57 25.65 7.29 -29.66
CA LYS A 57 25.79 7.60 -31.08
C LYS A 57 24.49 7.47 -31.88
N ASP A 58 23.52 6.71 -31.35
CA ASP A 58 22.25 6.41 -32.03
C ASP A 58 21.17 7.47 -31.76
N GLY A 59 21.54 8.55 -31.06
CA GLY A 59 20.63 9.64 -30.67
C GLY A 59 19.83 9.34 -29.40
N PRO A 60 18.86 10.21 -29.05
CA PRO A 60 18.03 10.03 -27.86
C PRO A 60 17.18 8.76 -27.95
N PRO A 61 17.22 7.87 -26.93
CA PRO A 61 16.42 6.65 -26.96
C PRO A 61 14.93 6.96 -26.70
N MET A 62 14.05 6.23 -27.39
CA MET A 62 12.63 6.15 -27.03
C MET A 62 12.42 5.02 -26.02
N ILE A 63 11.90 5.34 -24.84
CA ILE A 63 11.58 4.35 -23.79
C ILE A 63 10.08 4.06 -23.82
N ALA A 64 9.71 2.89 -24.34
CA ALA A 64 8.34 2.40 -24.26
C ALA A 64 8.13 1.62 -22.96
N LEU A 65 7.10 1.99 -22.19
CA LEU A 65 6.76 1.32 -20.95
C LEU A 65 5.38 0.66 -21.03
N ARG A 66 5.22 -0.46 -20.33
CA ARG A 66 3.95 -1.17 -20.18
C ARG A 66 3.34 -0.90 -18.82
N LEU A 67 2.01 -0.93 -18.74
CA LEU A 67 1.28 -0.83 -17.48
C LEU A 67 1.52 -2.06 -16.62
N VAL A 68 1.76 -1.83 -15.33
CA VAL A 68 1.86 -2.91 -14.34
C VAL A 68 0.46 -3.47 -14.05
N PRO A 69 0.27 -4.79 -14.07
CA PRO A 69 -0.99 -5.41 -13.69
C PRO A 69 -1.43 -4.95 -12.30
N LYS A 70 -2.74 -4.64 -12.13
CA LYS A 70 -3.26 -4.15 -10.85
C LYS A 70 -3.37 -5.30 -9.83
N VAL A 71 -2.27 -5.54 -9.14
CA VAL A 71 -2.05 -6.68 -8.22
C VAL A 71 -2.99 -6.68 -7.02
N LEU A 72 -3.45 -5.51 -6.57
CA LEU A 72 -4.33 -5.43 -5.39
C LEU A 72 -5.61 -6.28 -5.54
N LYS A 73 -6.14 -6.43 -6.77
CA LYS A 73 -7.28 -7.33 -7.03
C LYS A 73 -6.92 -8.79 -6.76
N ALA A 74 -5.73 -9.23 -7.16
CA ALA A 74 -5.25 -10.58 -6.91
C ALA A 74 -5.00 -10.81 -5.42
N VAL A 75 -4.42 -9.83 -4.71
CA VAL A 75 -4.24 -9.87 -3.26
C VAL A 75 -5.58 -10.10 -2.54
N THR A 76 -6.60 -9.32 -2.87
CA THR A 76 -7.87 -9.34 -2.15
C THR A 76 -8.80 -10.50 -2.49
N HIS A 77 -8.67 -11.12 -3.68
CA HIS A 77 -9.60 -12.16 -4.13
C HIS A 77 -8.97 -13.55 -4.25
N ILE A 78 -7.64 -13.65 -4.34
CA ILE A 78 -6.96 -14.91 -4.69
C ILE A 78 -5.83 -15.22 -3.70
N TRP A 79 -4.99 -14.24 -3.36
CA TRP A 79 -3.77 -14.54 -2.60
C TRP A 79 -3.97 -14.49 -1.09
N ALA A 80 -4.80 -13.58 -0.57
CA ALA A 80 -5.08 -13.46 0.86
C ALA A 80 -6.51 -12.94 1.15
N PRO A 81 -7.56 -13.56 0.60
CA PRO A 81 -8.94 -13.09 0.77
C PRO A 81 -9.42 -13.02 2.23
N ASN A 82 -8.82 -13.80 3.15
CA ASN A 82 -9.24 -13.84 4.55
C ASN A 82 -8.50 -12.83 5.44
N ALA A 83 -7.45 -12.17 4.94
CA ALA A 83 -6.64 -11.24 5.70
C ALA A 83 -7.25 -9.83 5.76
N TYR A 84 -6.83 -9.04 6.77
CA TYR A 84 -7.17 -7.63 6.86
C TYR A 84 -6.22 -6.81 5.98
N ILE A 85 -6.71 -6.24 4.88
CA ILE A 85 -5.89 -5.61 3.84
C ILE A 85 -6.02 -4.09 3.90
N ILE A 86 -4.87 -3.45 4.02
CA ILE A 86 -4.70 -2.01 4.04
C ILE A 86 -3.86 -1.59 2.84
N SER A 87 -4.33 -0.60 2.08
CA SER A 87 -3.56 0.00 0.98
C SER A 87 -3.29 1.47 1.22
N PHE A 88 -2.24 1.99 0.58
CA PHE A 88 -1.83 3.39 0.70
C PHE A 88 -2.20 4.19 -0.54
N LYS A 89 -2.54 5.47 -0.32
CA LYS A 89 -2.78 6.43 -1.40
C LYS A 89 -2.08 7.74 -1.10
N LEU A 90 -1.19 8.14 -1.99
CA LEU A 90 -0.48 9.41 -1.95
C LEU A 90 -1.03 10.30 -3.08
N GLU A 91 -1.52 11.48 -2.72
CA GLU A 91 -2.00 12.48 -3.69
C GLU A 91 -1.56 13.89 -3.28
N THR A 92 -1.86 14.89 -4.11
CA THR A 92 -1.56 16.30 -3.84
C THR A 92 -2.79 17.15 -3.55
N ASP A 93 -3.98 16.67 -3.90
CA ASP A 93 -5.29 17.32 -3.63
C ASP A 93 -6.17 16.40 -2.77
N ASN A 94 -6.80 17.00 -1.75
CA ASN A 94 -7.61 16.27 -0.77
C ASN A 94 -8.89 15.65 -1.35
N ARG A 95 -9.55 16.32 -2.29
CA ARG A 95 -10.76 15.81 -2.93
C ARG A 95 -10.41 14.61 -3.80
N ILE A 96 -9.31 14.71 -4.55
CA ILE A 96 -8.77 13.61 -5.36
C ILE A 96 -8.39 12.43 -4.46
N LEU A 97 -7.73 12.70 -3.33
CA LEU A 97 -7.34 11.68 -2.36
C LEU A 97 -8.54 10.86 -1.88
N ILE A 98 -9.57 11.54 -1.37
CA ILE A 98 -10.77 10.88 -0.84
C ILE A 98 -11.49 10.12 -1.96
N GLN A 99 -11.67 10.76 -3.12
CA GLN A 99 -12.36 10.16 -4.26
C GLN A 99 -11.68 8.87 -4.73
N LYS A 100 -10.37 8.93 -5.02
CA LYS A 100 -9.60 7.75 -5.47
C LYS A 100 -9.51 6.66 -4.40
N SER A 101 -9.51 7.03 -3.12
CA SER A 101 -9.52 6.07 -2.01
C SER A 101 -10.84 5.29 -1.97
N LYS A 102 -11.97 5.99 -2.07
CA LYS A 102 -13.31 5.37 -2.15
C LYS A 102 -13.46 4.49 -3.39
N GLU A 103 -12.97 4.93 -4.53
CA GLU A 103 -12.94 4.12 -5.76
C GLU A 103 -12.12 2.84 -5.58
N ALA A 104 -10.94 2.92 -4.96
CA ALA A 104 -10.10 1.76 -4.69
C ALA A 104 -10.77 0.76 -3.74
N LEU A 105 -11.40 1.25 -2.66
CA LEU A 105 -12.17 0.41 -1.73
C LEU A 105 -13.31 -0.31 -2.46
N LYS A 106 -14.10 0.41 -3.27
CA LYS A 106 -15.20 -0.16 -4.05
C LYS A 106 -14.72 -1.19 -5.07
N LYS A 107 -13.59 -0.92 -5.74
CA LYS A 107 -13.02 -1.78 -6.80
C LYS A 107 -12.37 -3.05 -6.26
N TYR A 108 -11.58 -2.94 -5.19
CA TYR A 108 -10.76 -4.04 -4.68
C TYR A 108 -11.35 -4.73 -3.45
N LYS A 109 -12.38 -4.14 -2.82
CA LYS A 109 -13.10 -4.71 -1.66
C LYS A 109 -12.21 -5.03 -0.45
N HIS A 110 -11.11 -4.29 -0.28
CA HIS A 110 -10.27 -4.33 0.92
C HIS A 110 -10.77 -3.36 1.98
N GLN A 111 -10.29 -3.51 3.23
CA GLN A 111 -10.94 -2.96 4.41
C GLN A 111 -10.63 -1.49 4.66
N LEU A 112 -9.41 -1.04 4.35
CA LEU A 112 -8.96 0.31 4.68
C LEU A 112 -7.99 0.88 3.62
N VAL A 113 -8.17 2.16 3.30
CA VAL A 113 -7.17 2.97 2.60
C VAL A 113 -6.60 3.98 3.57
N ILE A 114 -5.28 4.03 3.67
CA ILE A 114 -4.55 5.10 4.37
C ILE A 114 -4.10 6.10 3.32
N GLY A 115 -4.76 7.25 3.31
CA GLY A 115 -4.53 8.34 2.38
C GLY A 115 -3.74 9.47 3.03
N ASN A 116 -2.76 10.03 2.33
CA ASN A 116 -2.04 11.19 2.81
C ASN A 116 -1.70 12.16 1.68
N LEU A 117 -1.62 13.44 2.00
CA LEU A 117 -1.10 14.44 1.07
C LEU A 117 0.42 14.48 1.16
N LEU A 118 1.10 14.70 0.03
CA LEU A 118 2.57 14.68 -0.03
C LEU A 118 3.22 15.65 0.97
N HIS A 119 2.66 16.85 1.13
CA HIS A 119 3.21 17.93 1.95
C HIS A 119 2.91 17.78 3.45
N THR A 120 1.87 17.05 3.83
CA THR A 120 1.45 16.86 5.25
C THR A 120 1.61 15.43 5.74
N ARG A 121 2.21 14.54 4.97
CA ARG A 121 2.28 13.09 5.26
C ARG A 121 2.83 12.71 6.65
N LYS A 122 3.63 13.57 7.26
CA LYS A 122 4.20 13.37 8.62
C LYS A 122 3.32 13.92 9.75
N ARG A 123 2.26 14.65 9.43
CA ARG A 123 1.41 15.36 10.39
C ARG A 123 -0.08 15.07 10.25
N ASN A 124 -0.56 14.76 9.05
CA ASN A 124 -1.97 14.46 8.81
C ASN A 124 -2.08 13.28 7.83
N VAL A 125 -2.87 12.30 8.24
CA VAL A 125 -3.20 11.12 7.46
C VAL A 125 -4.69 10.85 7.60
N LYS A 126 -5.33 10.45 6.52
CA LYS A 126 -6.75 10.07 6.48
C LYS A 126 -6.89 8.56 6.42
N LEU A 127 -7.72 8.01 7.27
CA LEU A 127 -8.14 6.61 7.24
C LEU A 127 -9.53 6.55 6.61
N ILE A 128 -9.65 5.88 5.46
CA ILE A 128 -10.90 5.75 4.72
C ILE A 128 -11.31 4.27 4.71
N SER A 129 -12.48 3.98 5.28
CA SER A 129 -13.04 2.62 5.36
C SER A 129 -14.17 2.38 4.35
N GLN A 130 -14.57 1.12 4.20
CA GLN A 130 -15.55 0.68 3.20
C GLN A 130 -16.96 1.28 3.37
N ASP A 131 -17.31 1.66 4.59
CA ASP A 131 -18.55 2.35 4.97
C ASP A 131 -18.50 3.86 4.68
N ASP A 132 -17.55 4.30 3.85
CA ASP A 132 -17.34 5.69 3.44
C ASP A 132 -16.99 6.66 4.58
N VAL A 133 -16.71 6.13 5.78
CA VAL A 133 -16.18 6.87 6.93
C VAL A 133 -14.74 7.33 6.64
N VAL A 134 -14.47 8.59 6.97
CA VAL A 134 -13.16 9.23 6.82
C VAL A 134 -12.73 9.75 8.19
N GLU A 135 -11.68 9.17 8.74
CA GLU A 135 -11.07 9.58 10.00
C GLU A 135 -9.80 10.37 9.72
N ASP A 136 -9.70 11.56 10.32
CA ASP A 136 -8.51 12.40 10.29
C ASP A 136 -7.60 12.06 11.47
N ILE A 137 -6.41 11.54 11.19
CA ILE A 137 -5.35 11.32 12.16
C ILE A 137 -4.39 12.50 12.04
N VAL A 138 -4.35 13.33 13.08
CA VAL A 138 -3.54 14.55 13.13
C VAL A 138 -2.55 14.44 14.27
N LEU A 139 -1.27 14.61 13.96
CA LEU A 139 -0.20 14.72 14.95
C LEU A 139 -0.18 16.16 15.47
N THR A 140 -0.48 16.34 16.76
CA THR A 140 -0.50 17.66 17.39
C THR A 140 0.91 18.11 17.79
N ASP A 141 1.09 19.40 18.07
CA ASP A 141 2.40 19.88 18.55
C ASP A 141 2.74 19.30 19.94
N GLN A 142 1.74 19.04 20.78
CA GLN A 142 1.94 18.35 22.06
C GLN A 142 2.41 16.90 21.87
N ASP A 143 1.89 16.19 20.87
CA ASP A 143 2.32 14.83 20.54
C ASP A 143 3.81 14.83 20.12
N ILE A 144 4.20 15.81 19.31
CA ILE A 144 5.60 15.98 18.88
C ILE A 144 6.52 16.25 20.07
N GLU A 145 6.11 17.12 21.00
CA GLU A 145 6.84 17.39 22.25
C GLU A 145 6.99 16.12 23.11
N ASN A 146 6.00 15.23 23.08
CA ASN A 146 6.03 13.94 23.77
C ASN A 146 6.79 12.85 22.99
N GLY A 147 7.36 13.16 21.83
CA GLY A 147 8.12 12.22 21.00
C GLY A 147 7.27 11.19 20.25
N ILE A 148 5.97 11.47 20.05
CA ILE A 148 5.05 10.61 19.32
C ILE A 148 5.22 10.85 17.81
N GLU A 149 5.24 9.78 17.02
CA GLU A 149 5.23 9.84 15.56
C GLU A 149 3.81 9.57 15.02
N ILE A 150 3.54 10.01 13.78
CA ILE A 150 2.22 9.80 13.16
C ILE A 150 1.91 8.30 13.02
N GLU A 151 2.95 7.47 12.84
CA GLU A 151 2.88 6.02 12.78
C GLU A 151 2.31 5.40 14.07
N ASP A 152 2.60 5.94 15.25
CA ASP A 152 2.06 5.45 16.52
C ASP A 152 0.53 5.57 16.56
N LEU A 153 0.02 6.71 16.09
CA LEU A 153 -1.42 6.99 16.00
C LEU A 153 -2.09 6.09 14.95
N ILE A 154 -1.45 5.91 13.79
CA ILE A 154 -1.94 5.03 12.72
C ILE A 154 -2.02 3.59 13.21
N VAL A 155 -0.93 3.05 13.79
CA VAL A 155 -0.85 1.67 14.26
C VAL A 155 -1.89 1.40 15.35
N SER A 156 -2.06 2.34 16.29
CA SER A 156 -3.08 2.22 17.35
C SER A 156 -4.49 2.13 16.79
N ASN A 157 -4.85 2.99 15.83
CA ASN A 157 -6.16 2.96 15.18
C ASN A 157 -6.36 1.69 14.34
N VAL A 158 -5.37 1.33 13.52
CA VAL A 158 -5.39 0.13 12.68
C VAL A 158 -5.56 -1.14 13.51
N LYS A 159 -4.85 -1.25 14.65
CA LYS A 159 -4.99 -2.38 15.57
C LYS A 159 -6.43 -2.51 16.07
N ALA A 160 -7.05 -1.42 16.51
CA ALA A 160 -8.44 -1.45 16.99
C ALA A 160 -9.42 -1.93 15.90
N LYS A 161 -9.21 -1.49 14.64
CA LYS A 161 -10.01 -1.96 13.50
C LYS A 161 -9.79 -3.44 13.18
N HIS A 162 -8.56 -3.93 13.28
CA HIS A 162 -8.27 -5.36 13.10
C HIS A 162 -8.86 -6.22 14.22
N ASP A 163 -8.85 -5.75 15.47
CA ASP A 163 -9.50 -6.41 16.61
C ASP A 163 -11.02 -6.56 16.39
N ILE A 164 -11.67 -5.55 15.78
CA ILE A 164 -13.09 -5.62 15.39
C ILE A 164 -13.30 -6.65 14.27
N PHE A 165 -12.44 -6.64 13.25
CA PHE A 165 -12.50 -7.61 12.14
C PHE A 165 -12.36 -9.06 12.62
N LEU A 166 -11.45 -9.31 13.56
CA LEU A 166 -11.28 -10.63 14.18
C LEU A 166 -12.54 -11.13 14.87
N LYS A 167 -13.27 -10.23 15.55
CA LYS A 167 -14.52 -10.57 16.27
C LYS A 167 -15.69 -10.83 15.33
N SER A 168 -15.74 -10.16 14.17
CA SER A 168 -16.84 -10.31 13.21
C SER A 168 -16.75 -11.57 12.35
N HIS A 169 -15.55 -12.14 12.17
CA HIS A 169 -15.31 -13.32 11.34
C HIS A 169 -15.13 -14.59 12.19
N LYS A 170 -16.07 -14.92 13.08
CA LYS A 170 -15.99 -16.11 13.95
C LYS A 170 -15.84 -17.40 13.15
#